data_AF-A0A816YZW6-F1
#
_entry.id   AF-A0A816YZW6-F1
#
_cell.length_a   1.000
_cell.length_b   1.000
_cell.length_c   1.000
_cell.angle_alpha   90.00
_cell.angle_beta   90.00
_cell.angle_gamma   90.00
#
_symmetry.space_group_name_H-M   'P 1'
#
loop_
_entity.id
_entity.type
_entity.pdbx_description
1 polymer ?
#
loop_
_entity_poly.entity_id
_entity_poly.type
_entity_poly.pdbx_seq_one_letter_code
_entity_poly.pdbx_strand_id
1 'polypeptide(L)'
;QHGNFSKALEFYEKSLKIREISLLPNHPDLANSYNKICGVYKSMKQYSTALEFYEKSLKIREIALPSNHPDLAMSYHSIGLWFNRAGQYSKALQLYDKSIKIYEQALPPNHPLLTTSYGNIGPV
;
A
#
# COMPACT_ATOMS: atom_id res chain seq x y z
N GLN A 1 -0.93 25.32 3.99
CA GLN A 1 -0.69 23.87 4.19
C GLN A 1 0.17 23.22 3.09
N HIS A 2 0.24 23.75 1.85
CA HIS A 2 1.04 23.14 0.77
C HIS A 2 2.58 23.14 0.96
N GLY A 3 3.14 24.13 1.66
CA GLY A 3 4.60 24.22 1.85
C GLY A 3 5.22 23.11 2.70
N ASN A 4 4.43 22.39 3.52
CA ASN A 4 4.94 21.28 4.34
C ASN A 4 5.09 19.99 3.51
N PHE A 5 4.17 19.75 2.55
CA PHE A 5 4.21 18.52 1.74
C PHE A 5 5.41 18.46 0.79
N SER A 6 5.77 19.57 0.14
CA SER A 6 6.95 19.61 -0.73
C SER A 6 8.24 19.33 0.03
N LYS A 7 8.38 19.89 1.24
CA LYS A 7 9.55 19.66 2.09
C LYS A 7 9.58 18.21 2.62
N ALA A 8 8.43 17.67 3.02
CA ALA A 8 8.32 16.27 3.43
C ALA A 8 8.70 15.31 2.29
N LEU A 9 8.20 15.58 1.07
CA LEU A 9 8.52 14.80 -0.11
C LEU A 9 10.02 14.80 -0.40
N GLU A 10 10.66 15.97 -0.38
CA GLU A 10 12.11 16.11 -0.58
C GLU A 10 12.91 15.25 0.42
N PHE A 11 12.56 15.27 1.70
CA PHE A 11 13.24 14.45 2.71
C PHE A 11 13.00 12.95 2.50
N TYR A 12 11.78 12.55 2.16
CA TYR A 12 11.49 11.14 1.90
C TYR A 12 12.18 10.63 0.64
N GLU A 13 12.26 11.42 -0.44
CA GLU A 13 12.98 11.05 -1.66
C GLU A 13 14.49 10.96 -1.43
N LYS A 14 15.08 11.88 -0.67
CA LYS A 14 16.49 11.78 -0.24
C LYS A 14 16.75 10.52 0.57
N SER A 15 15.87 10.20 1.52
CA SER A 15 15.97 8.98 2.33
C SER A 15 15.82 7.72 1.47
N LEU A 16 14.86 7.70 0.53
CA LEU A 16 14.67 6.60 -0.39
C LEU A 16 15.93 6.37 -1.24
N LYS A 17 16.51 7.43 -1.80
CA LYS A 17 17.72 7.33 -2.64
C LYS A 17 18.90 6.72 -1.88
N ILE A 18 19.10 7.10 -0.62
CA ILE A 18 20.14 6.50 0.23
C ILE A 18 19.86 5.01 0.44
N ARG A 19 18.61 4.66 0.76
CA ARG A 19 18.19 3.26 0.97
C ARG A 19 18.35 2.41 -0.30
N GLU A 20 18.03 2.95 -1.47
CA GLU A 20 18.19 2.26 -2.76
C GLU A 20 19.66 1.92 -3.07
N ILE A 21 20.61 2.71 -2.56
CA ILE A 21 22.04 2.46 -2.72
C ILE A 21 22.56 1.48 -1.65
N SER A 22 22.03 1.55 -0.44
CA SER A 22 22.54 0.80 0.71
C SER A 22 21.87 -0.56 0.96
N LEU A 23 20.69 -0.80 0.39
CA LEU A 23 19.88 -1.99 0.66
C LEU A 23 19.68 -2.83 -0.61
N LEU A 24 19.42 -4.12 -0.42
CA LEU A 24 18.99 -4.98 -1.52
C LEU A 24 17.65 -4.49 -2.09
N PRO A 25 17.40 -4.66 -3.41
CA PRO A 25 16.18 -4.14 -4.06
C PRO A 25 14.86 -4.62 -3.45
N ASN A 26 14.87 -5.77 -2.77
CA ASN A 26 13.72 -6.35 -2.09
C ASN A 26 13.69 -6.06 -0.58
N HIS A 27 14.50 -5.13 -0.06
CA HIS A 27 14.51 -4.87 1.37
C HIS A 27 13.19 -4.21 1.84
N PRO A 28 12.51 -4.70 2.90
CA PRO A 28 11.22 -4.15 3.37
C PRO A 28 11.21 -2.65 3.64
N ASP A 29 12.34 -2.07 4.05
CA ASP A 29 12.45 -0.61 4.26
C ASP A 29 12.29 0.22 2.99
N LEU A 30 12.60 -0.34 1.81
CA LEU A 30 12.31 0.30 0.53
C LEU A 30 10.80 0.40 0.34
N ALA A 31 10.06 -0.70 0.61
CA ALA A 31 8.60 -0.69 0.55
C ALA A 31 7.98 0.34 1.50
N ASN A 32 8.52 0.47 2.71
CA ASN A 32 8.08 1.47 3.68
C ASN A 32 8.35 2.90 3.19
N SER A 33 9.48 3.13 2.54
CA SER A 33 9.84 4.43 1.96
C SER A 33 8.86 4.84 0.85
N TYR A 34 8.58 3.92 -0.08
CA TYR A 34 7.60 4.16 -1.15
C TYR A 34 6.19 4.45 -0.58
N ASN A 35 5.78 3.76 0.49
CA ASN A 35 4.50 4.03 1.16
C ASN A 35 4.43 5.42 1.81
N LYS A 36 5.52 5.91 2.41
CA LYS A 36 5.56 7.26 2.98
C LYS A 36 5.40 8.32 1.88
N ILE A 37 6.11 8.17 0.77
CA ILE A 37 6.00 9.08 -0.38
C ILE A 37 4.58 9.04 -0.97
N CYS A 38 4.01 7.85 -1.12
CA CYS A 38 2.60 7.69 -1.51
C CYS A 38 1.65 8.49 -0.60
N GLY A 39 1.81 8.40 0.72
CA GLY A 39 1.00 9.16 1.69
C GLY A 39 1.06 10.68 1.48
N VAL A 40 2.23 11.20 1.12
CA VAL A 40 2.40 12.62 0.78
C VAL A 40 1.64 12.97 -0.52
N TYR A 41 1.82 12.19 -1.58
CA TYR A 41 1.09 12.41 -2.84
C TYR A 41 -0.44 12.31 -2.67
N LYS A 42 -0.94 11.39 -1.84
CA LYS A 42 -2.37 11.32 -1.48
C LYS A 42 -2.85 12.61 -0.79
N SER A 43 -2.03 13.15 0.12
CA SER A 43 -2.34 14.40 0.83
C SER A 43 -2.35 15.60 -0.11
N MET A 44 -1.56 15.54 -1.19
CA MET A 44 -1.55 16.52 -2.28
C MET A 44 -2.66 16.27 -3.34
N LYS A 45 -3.51 15.26 -3.15
CA LYS A 45 -4.54 14.81 -4.13
C LYS A 45 -3.96 14.36 -5.48
N GLN A 46 -2.68 14.02 -5.53
CA GLN A 46 -2.01 13.46 -6.71
C GLN A 46 -2.16 11.93 -6.71
N TYR A 47 -3.39 11.47 -6.94
CA TYR A 47 -3.77 10.07 -6.72
C TYR A 47 -3.12 9.08 -7.68
N SER A 48 -2.84 9.48 -8.93
CA SER A 48 -2.17 8.61 -9.91
C SER A 48 -0.71 8.36 -9.51
N THR A 49 0.03 9.42 -9.18
CA THR A 49 1.41 9.30 -8.68
C THR A 49 1.45 8.51 -7.37
N ALA A 50 0.51 8.75 -6.45
CA ALA A 50 0.40 7.94 -5.23
C ALA A 50 0.22 6.43 -5.52
N LEU A 51 -0.56 6.08 -6.54
CA LEU A 51 -0.78 4.69 -6.93
C LEU A 51 0.52 4.03 -7.40
N GLU A 52 1.29 4.70 -8.27
CA GLU A 52 2.57 4.19 -8.76
C GLU A 52 3.53 3.84 -7.61
N PHE A 53 3.58 4.68 -6.57
CA PHE A 53 4.40 4.44 -5.38
C PHE A 53 3.84 3.29 -4.52
N TYR A 54 2.52 3.15 -4.41
CA TYR A 54 1.92 1.98 -3.76
C TYR A 54 2.27 0.68 -4.50
N GLU A 55 2.21 0.66 -5.83
CA GLU A 55 2.54 -0.52 -6.63
C GLU A 55 4.01 -0.91 -6.51
N LYS A 56 4.94 0.06 -6.47
CA LYS A 56 6.36 -0.19 -6.18
C LYS A 56 6.55 -0.82 -4.80
N SER A 57 5.86 -0.30 -3.79
CA SER A 57 5.88 -0.87 -2.43
C SER A 57 5.35 -2.30 -2.39
N LEU A 58 4.22 -2.56 -3.09
CA LEU A 58 3.63 -3.89 -3.18
C LEU A 58 4.60 -4.90 -3.81
N LYS A 59 5.22 -4.57 -4.94
CA LYS A 59 6.17 -5.47 -5.63
C LYS A 59 7.32 -5.89 -4.74
N ILE A 60 7.83 -4.98 -3.91
CA ILE A 60 8.89 -5.30 -2.95
C ILE A 60 8.36 -6.24 -1.87
N ARG A 61 7.17 -5.96 -1.33
CA ARG A 61 6.54 -6.80 -0.30
C ARG A 61 6.21 -8.20 -0.79
N GLU A 62 5.78 -8.35 -2.04
CA GLU A 62 5.52 -9.65 -2.68
C GLU A 62 6.78 -10.53 -2.74
N ILE A 63 7.97 -9.93 -2.86
CA ILE A 63 9.24 -10.65 -2.89
C ILE A 63 9.81 -10.86 -1.48
N ALA A 64 9.67 -9.85 -0.62
CA ALA A 64 10.38 -9.79 0.66
C ALA A 64 9.67 -10.51 1.81
N LEU A 65 8.35 -10.64 1.74
CA LEU A 65 7.52 -11.11 2.83
C LEU A 65 6.92 -12.49 2.53
N PRO A 66 6.64 -13.30 3.55
CA PRO A 66 5.81 -14.49 3.39
C PRO A 66 4.46 -14.16 2.75
N SER A 67 3.90 -15.09 1.99
CA SER A 67 2.64 -14.90 1.27
C SER A 67 1.45 -14.60 2.19
N ASN A 68 1.51 -15.03 3.46
CA ASN A 68 0.50 -14.76 4.48
C ASN A 68 0.81 -13.50 5.32
N HIS A 69 1.77 -12.65 4.94
CA HIS A 69 2.15 -11.52 5.78
C HIS A 69 1.07 -10.41 5.79
N PRO A 70 0.62 -9.90 6.95
CA PRO A 70 -0.42 -8.86 7.03
C PRO A 70 -0.13 -7.57 6.26
N ASP A 71 1.14 -7.16 6.13
CA ASP A 71 1.52 -5.99 5.32
C ASP A 71 1.29 -6.19 3.81
N LEU A 72 1.34 -7.43 3.32
CA LEU A 72 1.00 -7.75 1.95
C LEU A 72 -0.50 -7.58 1.72
N ALA A 73 -1.32 -8.10 2.64
CA ALA A 73 -2.77 -7.89 2.64
C ALA A 73 -3.14 -6.41 2.68
N MET A 74 -2.48 -5.60 3.53
CA MET A 74 -2.73 -4.16 3.65
C MET A 74 -2.44 -3.42 2.34
N SER A 75 -1.40 -3.87 1.62
CA SER A 75 -0.99 -3.29 0.34
C SER A 75 -2.07 -3.55 -0.73
N TYR A 76 -2.53 -4.80 -0.86
CA TYR A 76 -3.62 -5.14 -1.77
C TYR A 76 -4.91 -4.39 -1.42
N HIS A 77 -5.26 -4.30 -0.13
CA HIS A 77 -6.43 -3.56 0.32
C HIS A 77 -6.36 -2.07 -0.09
N SER A 78 -5.21 -1.44 0.11
CA SER A 78 -5.02 -0.02 -0.19
C SER A 78 -5.15 0.28 -1.68
N ILE A 79 -4.65 -0.61 -2.54
CA ILE A 79 -4.78 -0.50 -3.99
C ILE A 79 -6.22 -0.82 -4.43
N GLY A 80 -6.87 -1.81 -3.81
CA GLY A 80 -8.29 -2.12 -4.04
C GLY A 80 -9.19 -0.91 -3.78
N LEU A 81 -8.95 -0.20 -2.67
CA LEU A 81 -9.66 1.05 -2.34
C LEU A 81 -9.47 2.14 -3.39
N TRP A 82 -8.27 2.23 -3.96
CA TRP A 82 -8.03 3.17 -5.05
C TRP A 82 -8.87 2.83 -6.28
N PHE A 83 -8.87 1.56 -6.71
CA PHE A 83 -9.66 1.13 -7.87
C PHE A 83 -11.17 1.24 -7.64
N ASN A 84 -11.66 0.97 -6.43
CA ASN A 84 -13.06 1.16 -6.07
C ASN A 84 -13.47 2.63 -6.24
N ARG A 85 -12.66 3.56 -5.72
CA ARG A 85 -12.90 5.01 -5.87
C ARG A 85 -12.80 5.48 -7.32
N ALA A 86 -12.03 4.79 -8.15
CA ALA A 86 -11.91 5.04 -9.57
C ALA A 86 -13.01 4.38 -10.42
N GLY A 87 -14.01 3.73 -9.80
CA GLY A 87 -15.10 3.02 -10.48
C GLY A 87 -14.67 1.71 -11.16
N GLN A 88 -13.45 1.25 -10.94
CA GLN A 88 -12.93 -0.01 -11.48
C GLN A 88 -13.22 -1.18 -10.51
N TYR A 89 -14.51 -1.44 -10.29
CA TYR A 89 -15.01 -2.37 -9.26
C TYR A 89 -14.46 -3.79 -9.41
N SER A 90 -14.36 -4.32 -10.64
CA SER A 90 -13.82 -5.67 -10.88
C SER A 90 -12.37 -5.82 -10.40
N LYS A 91 -11.51 -4.82 -10.67
CA LYS A 91 -10.11 -4.83 -10.18
C LYS A 91 -10.07 -4.65 -8.67
N ALA A 92 -10.91 -3.79 -8.12
CA ALA A 92 -11.00 -3.57 -6.67
C ALA A 92 -11.36 -4.86 -5.94
N LEU A 93 -12.38 -5.58 -6.41
CA LEU A 93 -12.84 -6.84 -5.83
C LEU A 93 -11.73 -7.89 -5.84
N GLN A 94 -11.03 -8.07 -6.96
CA GLN A 94 -9.90 -9.01 -7.04
C GLN A 94 -8.79 -8.71 -6.01
N LEU A 95 -8.52 -7.43 -5.76
CA LEU A 95 -7.50 -7.02 -4.78
C LEU A 95 -7.99 -7.17 -3.34
N TYR A 96 -9.25 -6.85 -3.08
CA TYR A 96 -9.85 -7.09 -1.76
C TYR A 96 -9.91 -8.58 -1.41
N ASP A 97 -10.29 -9.44 -2.36
CA ASP A 97 -10.29 -10.89 -2.16
C ASP A 97 -8.89 -11.42 -1.83
N LYS A 98 -7.86 -10.95 -2.54
CA LYS A 98 -6.46 -11.29 -2.22
C LYS A 98 -6.08 -10.84 -0.81
N SER A 99 -6.45 -9.62 -0.44
CA SER A 99 -6.18 -9.08 0.91
C SER A 99 -6.84 -9.91 2.01
N ILE A 100 -8.13 -10.22 1.85
CA ILE A 100 -8.90 -10.98 2.83
C ILE A 100 -8.32 -12.38 3.01
N LYS A 101 -8.05 -13.11 1.92
CA LYS A 101 -7.46 -14.45 1.99
C LYS A 101 -6.15 -14.48 2.78
N ILE A 102 -5.31 -13.46 2.61
CA ILE A 102 -4.06 -13.33 3.36
C ILE A 102 -4.37 -13.05 4.84
N TYR A 103 -5.28 -12.10 5.14
CA TYR A 103 -5.66 -11.81 6.51
C TYR A 103 -6.30 -13.01 7.24
N GLU A 104 -7.12 -13.81 6.58
CA GLU A 104 -7.73 -15.01 7.15
C GLU A 104 -6.70 -16.07 7.53
N GLN A 105 -5.59 -16.16 6.78
CA GLN A 105 -4.49 -17.07 7.10
C GLN A 105 -3.59 -16.53 8.22
N ALA A 106 -3.52 -15.21 8.37
CA ALA A 106 -2.53 -14.55 9.22
C ALA A 106 -3.07 -14.13 10.59
N LEU A 107 -4.38 -13.94 10.71
CA LEU A 107 -5.02 -13.27 11.84
C LEU A 107 -6.18 -14.11 12.39
N PRO A 108 -6.51 -13.97 13.68
CA PRO A 108 -7.70 -14.61 14.24
C PRO A 108 -8.99 -14.06 13.58
N PRO A 109 -10.07 -14.85 13.47
CA PRO A 109 -11.29 -14.47 12.75
C PRO A 109 -11.93 -13.14 13.19
N ASN A 110 -11.74 -12.74 14.46
CA ASN A 110 -12.32 -11.51 15.02
C ASN A 110 -11.38 -10.29 14.92
N HIS A 111 -10.31 -10.37 14.13
CA HIS A 111 -9.34 -9.29 14.04
C HIS A 111 -9.95 -8.05 13.32
N PRO A 112 -9.79 -6.82 13.83
CA PRO A 112 -10.40 -5.61 13.24
C PRO A 112 -10.06 -5.37 11.76
N LEU A 113 -8.88 -5.81 11.31
CA LEU A 113 -8.47 -5.71 9.91
C LEU A 113 -9.32 -6.58 8.96
N LEU A 114 -9.78 -7.76 9.41
CA LEU A 114 -10.72 -8.58 8.66
C LEU A 114 -12.07 -7.88 8.56
N THR A 115 -12.58 -7.36 9.68
CA THR A 115 -13.84 -6.59 9.71
C THR A 115 -13.82 -5.41 8.74
N THR A 116 -12.71 -4.65 8.72
CA THR A 116 -12.53 -3.51 7.82
C THR A 116 -12.49 -3.96 6.36
N SER A 117 -11.80 -5.08 6.08
CA SER A 117 -11.67 -5.60 4.73
C SER A 117 -13.00 -6.08 4.16
N TYR A 118 -13.80 -6.80 4.97
CA TYR A 118 -15.16 -7.21 4.58
C TYR A 118 -16.09 -6.02 4.36
N GLY A 119 -16.04 -5.01 5.23
CA GLY A 119 -16.85 -3.80 5.10
C GLY A 119 -16.61 -3.03 3.80
N ASN A 120 -15.42 -3.11 3.23
CA ASN A 120 -15.05 -2.42 1.98
C ASN A 120 -15.40 -3.22 0.71
N ILE A 121 -15.81 -4.50 0.82
CA ILE A 121 -16.35 -5.27 -0.30
C ILE A 121 -17.84 -5.02 -0.49
N GLY A 122 -18.62 -4.92 0.59
CA GLY A 122 -20.08 -4.75 0.50
C GLY A 122 -20.56 -3.58 -0.40
N PRO A 123 -19.84 -2.45 -0.48
CA PRO A 123 -20.18 -1.34 -1.38
C PRO A 123 -19.62 -1.41 -2.81
N VAL A 124 -18.82 -2.44 -3.17
CA VAL A 124 -18.17 -2.62 -4.48
C VAL A 124 -19.12 -3.31 -5.45
#